data_AF-H8GM67-F1
#
_entry.id   AF-H8GM67-F1
#
_cell.length_a   1.000
_cell.length_b   1.000
_cell.length_c   1.000
_cell.angle_alpha   90.00
_cell.angle_beta   90.00
_cell.angle_gamma   90.00
#
_symmetry.space_group_name_H-M   'P 1'
#
loop_
_entity.id
_entity.type
_entity.pdbx_description
1 polymer ?
#
loop_
_entity_poly.entity_id
_entity_poly.type
_entity_poly.pdbx_seq_one_letter_code
_entity_poly.pdbx_strand_id
1 'polypeptide(L)'
;MTETQAITDILQHCKELSAFCSQNGWILDESIDYEIIERRPDSLLIYVTFLESIMEGSGCQCDQKPCYGRLRLKLSESGEIVGVEAV
;
A
#
# COMPACT_ATOMS: atom_id res chain seq x y z
N MET A 1 17.70 7.85 -5.25
CA MET A 1 16.47 7.75 -4.43
C MET A 1 16.78 6.89 -3.23
N THR A 2 16.24 7.21 -2.06
CA THR A 2 16.35 6.34 -0.87
C THR A 2 15.34 5.19 -0.96
N GLU A 3 15.57 4.09 -0.24
CA GLU A 3 14.62 2.97 -0.15
C GLU A 3 13.22 3.45 0.26
N THR A 4 13.16 4.34 1.25
CA THR A 4 11.90 4.95 1.71
C THR A 4 11.17 5.68 0.60
N GLN A 5 11.87 6.49 -0.20
CA GLN A 5 11.26 7.19 -1.34
C GLN A 5 10.74 6.20 -2.39
N ALA A 6 11.49 5.14 -2.68
CA ALA A 6 11.09 4.12 -3.65
C ALA A 6 9.84 3.34 -3.17
N ILE A 7 9.76 3.00 -1.89
CA ILE A 7 8.59 2.32 -1.32
C ILE A 7 7.37 3.24 -1.37
N THR A 8 7.50 4.50 -0.94
CA THR A 8 6.40 5.47 -0.98
C THR A 8 5.86 5.69 -2.40
N ASP A 9 6.75 5.89 -3.38
CA ASP A 9 6.37 6.07 -4.79
C ASP A 9 5.60 4.87 -5.34
N ILE A 10 6.09 3.65 -5.05
CA ILE A 10 5.42 2.43 -5.46
C ILE A 10 4.05 2.31 -4.81
N LEU A 11 3.93 2.55 -3.50
CA LEU A 11 2.66 2.40 -2.78
C LEU A 11 1.57 3.35 -3.32
N GLN A 12 1.92 4.58 -3.72
CA GLN A 12 0.99 5.53 -4.34
C GLN A 12 0.47 5.07 -5.71
N HIS A 13 1.17 4.16 -6.38
CA HIS A 13 0.80 3.62 -7.69
C HIS A 13 0.46 2.12 -7.66
N CYS A 14 0.38 1.53 -6.47
CA CYS A 14 0.24 0.09 -6.23
C CYS A 14 -1.22 -0.33 -6.34
N LYS A 15 -1.56 -1.10 -7.38
CA LYS A 15 -2.92 -1.62 -7.57
C LYS A 15 -3.26 -2.69 -6.55
N GLU A 16 -2.26 -3.38 -6.02
CA GLU A 16 -2.41 -4.45 -5.04
C GLU A 16 -3.03 -3.93 -3.73
N LEU A 17 -2.87 -2.64 -3.40
CA LEU A 17 -3.55 -2.04 -2.25
C LEU A 17 -5.08 -2.07 -2.38
N SER A 18 -5.62 -2.05 -3.59
CA SER A 18 -7.06 -2.14 -3.79
C SER A 18 -7.63 -3.49 -3.36
N ALA A 19 -6.80 -4.54 -3.27
CA ALA A 19 -7.21 -5.84 -2.75
C ALA A 19 -7.53 -5.81 -1.25
N PHE A 20 -7.02 -4.81 -0.51
CA PHE A 20 -7.33 -4.59 0.91
C PHE A 20 -8.50 -3.62 1.12
N CYS A 21 -9.01 -3.00 0.06
CA CYS A 21 -10.21 -2.17 0.13
C CYS A 21 -11.43 -3.04 0.40
N SER A 22 -12.34 -2.55 1.23
CA SER A 22 -13.49 -3.32 1.68
C SER A 22 -14.75 -3.07 0.84
N GLN A 23 -14.86 -1.89 0.23
CA GLN A 23 -16.02 -1.49 -0.56
C GLN A 23 -15.64 -0.96 -1.95
N ASN A 24 -14.40 -1.24 -2.39
CA ASN A 24 -13.83 -0.71 -3.63
C ASN A 24 -13.88 0.83 -3.69
N GLY A 25 -13.68 1.47 -2.54
CA GLY A 25 -13.56 2.92 -2.41
C GLY A 25 -12.23 3.43 -2.97
N TRP A 26 -11.99 4.73 -2.79
CA TRP A 26 -10.75 5.37 -3.22
C TRP A 26 -9.73 5.35 -2.09
N ILE A 27 -8.51 4.94 -2.41
CA ILE A 27 -7.39 5.01 -1.47
C ILE A 27 -7.00 6.48 -1.32
N LEU A 28 -6.85 6.94 -0.07
CA LEU A 28 -6.30 8.26 0.22
C LEU A 28 -4.77 8.18 0.29
N ASP A 29 -4.09 8.57 -0.78
CA ASP A 29 -2.63 8.43 -0.90
C ASP A 29 -1.85 9.09 0.24
N GLU A 30 -2.34 10.22 0.77
CA GLU A 30 -1.75 10.94 1.90
C GLU A 30 -1.81 10.17 3.23
N SER A 31 -2.67 9.16 3.31
CA SER A 31 -2.86 8.33 4.50
C SER A 31 -2.06 7.03 4.47
N ILE A 32 -1.39 6.73 3.35
CA ILE A 32 -0.62 5.50 3.19
C ILE A 32 0.61 5.56 4.10
N ASP A 33 0.69 4.60 5.02
CA ASP A 33 1.84 4.38 5.89
C ASP A 33 2.28 2.91 5.84
N TYR A 34 3.54 2.65 6.17
CA TYR A 34 4.07 1.29 6.12
C TYR A 34 5.16 1.03 7.16
N GLU A 35 5.24 -0.23 7.59
CA GLU A 35 6.30 -0.76 8.44
C GLU A 35 6.97 -1.95 7.76
N ILE A 36 8.30 -2.00 7.77
CA ILE A 36 9.04 -3.16 7.27
C ILE A 36 9.10 -4.21 8.38
N ILE A 37 8.37 -5.31 8.18
CA ILE A 37 8.24 -6.39 9.15
C ILE A 37 9.27 -7.51 8.94
N GLU A 38 9.80 -7.66 7.72
CA GLU A 38 10.87 -8.62 7.43
C GLU A 38 11.75 -8.12 6.28
N ARG A 39 13.07 -8.38 6.38
CA ARG A 39 14.04 -8.11 5.32
C ARG A 39 14.73 -9.38 4.89
N ARG A 40 14.72 -9.65 3.59
CA ARG A 40 15.46 -10.73 2.93
C ARG A 40 16.34 -10.16 1.82
N PRO A 41 17.35 -10.90 1.34
CA PRO A 41 18.21 -10.44 0.24
C PRO A 41 17.45 -10.12 -1.05
N ASP A 42 16.37 -10.85 -1.31
CA ASP A 42 15.56 -10.79 -2.54
C ASP A 42 14.19 -10.12 -2.33
N SER A 43 13.84 -9.76 -1.10
CA SER A 43 12.51 -9.24 -0.80
C SER A 43 12.39 -8.46 0.51
N LEU A 44 11.42 -7.56 0.57
CA LEU A 44 10.95 -6.91 1.79
C LEU A 44 9.51 -7.34 2.04
N LEU A 45 9.19 -7.72 3.27
CA LEU A 45 7.81 -7.86 3.70
C LEU A 45 7.43 -6.60 4.47
N ILE A 46 6.39 -5.92 4.01
CA ILE A 46 5.87 -4.71 4.64
C ILE A 46 4.44 -4.92 5.12
N TYR A 47 4.11 -4.31 6.25
CA TYR A 47 2.75 -4.08 6.69
C TYR A 47 2.34 -2.68 6.26
N VAL A 48 1.21 -2.55 5.56
CA VAL A 48 0.72 -1.28 5.02
C VAL A 48 -0.62 -0.93 5.67
N THR A 49 -0.81 0.35 5.98
CA THR A 49 -2.07 0.91 6.48
C THR A 49 -2.45 2.12 5.64
N PHE A 50 -3.74 2.32 5.42
CA PHE A 50 -4.26 3.47 4.68
C PHE A 50 -5.75 3.66 4.97
N LEU A 51 -6.30 4.80 4.54
CA LEU A 51 -7.73 5.09 4.59
C LEU A 51 -8.36 4.87 3.21
N GLU A 52 -9.42 4.08 3.17
CA GLU A 52 -10.35 3.94 2.06
C GLU A 52 -11.47 4.98 2.24
N SER A 53 -11.62 5.90 1.30
CA SER A 53 -12.75 6.82 1.24
C SER A 53 -13.91 6.19 0.48
N ILE A 54 -15.08 6.17 1.12
CA ILE A 54 -16.29 5.50 0.64
C ILE A 54 -17.38 6.55 0.53
N MET A 55 -18.00 6.66 -0.64
CA MET A 55 -19.13 7.57 -0.85
C MET A 55 -20.41 6.88 -0.39
N GLU A 56 -21.07 7.42 0.63
CA GLU A 56 -22.44 7.00 0.95
C GLU A 56 -23.42 7.55 -0.10
N GLY A 57 -24.25 6.67 -0.66
CA GLY A 57 -25.15 6.93 -1.79
C GLY A 57 -26.29 7.95 -1.57
N SER A 58 -26.17 8.83 -0.58
CA SER A 58 -27.19 9.83 -0.22
C SER A 58 -26.69 11.28 -0.27
N GLY A 59 -25.48 11.53 -0.78
CA GLY A 59 -24.98 12.88 -1.03
C GLY A 59 -24.53 13.66 0.21
N CYS A 60 -24.30 12.99 1.34
CA CYS A 60 -23.74 13.60 2.54
C CYS A 60 -22.61 12.72 3.09
N GLN A 61 -21.44 13.34 3.25
CA GLN A 61 -20.18 12.82 3.83
C GLN A 61 -19.54 11.60 3.13
N CYS A 62 -18.28 11.77 2.71
CA CYS A 62 -17.40 10.63 2.40
C CYS A 62 -16.98 10.01 3.74
N ASP A 63 -17.41 8.78 4.00
CA ASP A 63 -16.90 8.04 5.15
C ASP A 63 -15.46 7.58 4.85
N GLN A 64 -14.67 7.39 5.88
CA GLN A 64 -13.29 6.93 5.76
C GLN A 64 -13.10 5.69 6.62
N LYS A 65 -12.59 4.62 6.01
CA LYS A 65 -12.38 3.35 6.68
C LYS A 65 -10.91 2.98 6.70
N PRO A 66 -10.35 2.59 7.86
CA PRO A 66 -8.99 2.08 7.92
C PRO A 66 -8.91 0.71 7.25
N CYS A 67 -7.97 0.61 6.32
CA CYS A 67 -7.57 -0.59 5.62
C CYS A 67 -6.13 -0.93 5.98
N TYR A 68 -5.81 -2.22 5.95
CA TYR A 68 -4.48 -2.70 6.24
C TYR A 68 -4.22 -4.03 5.54
N GLY A 69 -2.95 -4.32 5.30
CA GLY A 69 -2.54 -5.54 4.62
C GLY A 69 -1.05 -5.75 4.69
N ARG A 70 -0.59 -6.84 4.07
CA ARG A 70 0.85 -7.10 3.91
C ARG A 70 1.17 -7.18 2.44
N LEU A 71 2.26 -6.52 2.06
CA LEU A 71 2.82 -6.60 0.73
C LEU A 71 4.22 -7.19 0.81
N ARG A 72 4.55 -8.03 -0.15
CA ARG A 72 5.93 -8.44 -0.40
C ARG A 72 6.45 -7.67 -1.61
N LEU A 73 7.51 -6.90 -1.39
CA LEU A 73 8.26 -6.18 -2.41
C LEU A 73 9.42 -7.09 -2.85
N LYS A 74 9.51 -7.41 -4.14
CA LYS A 74 10.62 -8.17 -4.72
C LYS A 74 11.75 -7.22 -5.06
N LEU A 75 12.96 -7.58 -4.67
CA LEU A 75 14.17 -6.82 -4.95
C LEU A 75 14.97 -7.48 -6.08
N SER A 76 15.58 -6.67 -6.93
CA SER A 76 16.62 -7.10 -7.85
C SER A 76 17.94 -7.35 -7.12
N GLU A 77 18.94 -7.91 -7.81
CA GLU A 77 20.31 -8.01 -7.31
C GLU A 77 20.95 -6.63 -7.00
N SER A 78 20.45 -5.55 -7.63
CA SER A 78 20.84 -4.16 -7.35
C SER A 78 20.11 -3.55 -6.14
N GLY A 79 19.16 -4.26 -5.53
CA GLY A 79 18.34 -3.75 -4.42
C GLY A 79 17.17 -2.86 -4.86
N GLU A 80 16.83 -2.86 -6.14
CA GLU A 80 15.70 -2.09 -6.69
C GLU A 80 14.41 -2.90 -6.59
N ILE A 81 13.28 -2.24 -6.31
CA ILE A 81 11.99 -2.91 -6.23
C ILE A 81 11.51 -3.21 -7.65
N VAL A 82 11.36 -4.49 -7.97
CA VAL A 82 10.98 -4.99 -9.31
C VAL A 82 9.61 -5.65 -9.35
N GLY A 83 8.96 -5.81 -8.21
CA GLY A 83 7.61 -6.38 -8.14
C GLY A 83 6.97 -6.23 -6.78
N VAL A 84 5.64 -6.33 -6.76
CA VAL A 84 4.81 -6.23 -5.56
C VAL A 84 3.78 -7.36 -5.58
N GLU A 85 3.54 -8.00 -4.44
CA GLU A 85 2.48 -9.00 -4.28
C GLU A 85 1.79 -8.86 -2.92
N ALA A 86 0.46 -9.03 -2.88
CA ALA A 86 -0.29 -9.11 -1.63
C ALA A 86 -0.13 -10.50 -0.97
N VAL A 87 -0.06 -10.54 0.38
CA VAL A 87 0.26 -11.74 1.19
C VAL A 87 -0.82 -12.12 2.19
#